data_AF-A0AAV1AKU0-F1
#
_entry.id   AF-A0AAV1AKU0-F1
#
_cell.length_a   1.000
_cell.length_b   1.000
_cell.length_c   1.000
_cell.angle_alpha   90.00
_cell.angle_beta   90.00
_cell.angle_gamma   90.00
#
_symmetry.space_group_name_H-M   'P 1'
#
loop_
_entity.id
_entity.type
_entity.pdbx_description
1 polymer ?
#
loop_
_entity_poly.entity_id
_entity_poly.type
_entity_poly.pdbx_seq_one_letter_code
_entity_poly.pdbx_strand_id
1 'polypeptide(L)'
;MIIWLTIYDRLLVLFLCGFTGKEAGITLLERVGVGIFLSIINMLVSAVVEIQIRRLALSNPIGILPRKGAISAMLGYWLVPQLILARVSEAFTVVGLTEFYYKQFLENMKTIVASLFFCGMAGSSYLSAFLVSVVHKTTSKSATGNWLSKDLNKGRLEYFYFLIAAIEVFKFGYFLICSKWFKYRETSTSSIGNA
;
A
#
# COMPACT_ATOMS: atom_id res chain seq x y z
N MET A 1 -11.26 18.73 -7.65
CA MET A 1 -11.50 17.51 -8.47
C MET A 1 -10.68 17.50 -9.76
N ILE A 2 -10.71 18.58 -10.58
CA ILE A 2 -9.95 18.65 -11.85
C ILE A 2 -8.42 18.69 -11.63
N ILE A 3 -7.95 19.35 -10.56
CA ILE A 3 -6.53 19.38 -10.18
C ILE A 3 -6.01 17.99 -9.78
N TRP A 4 -6.86 17.19 -9.12
CA TRP A 4 -6.53 15.81 -8.77
C TRP A 4 -6.48 14.92 -10.02
N LEU A 5 -7.42 15.11 -10.94
CA LEU A 5 -7.45 14.38 -12.22
C LEU A 5 -6.21 14.69 -13.07
N THR A 6 -5.79 15.95 -13.15
CA THR A 6 -4.58 16.38 -13.90
C THR A 6 -3.28 15.93 -13.23
N ILE A 7 -3.22 15.89 -11.90
CA ILE A 7 -2.09 15.31 -11.18
C ILE A 7 -2.03 13.80 -11.39
N TYR A 8 -3.18 13.11 -11.35
CA TYR A 8 -3.26 11.68 -11.62
C TYR A 8 -2.85 11.36 -13.06
N ASP A 9 -3.32 12.15 -14.03
CA ASP A 9 -2.99 12.01 -15.45
C ASP A 9 -1.51 12.35 -15.73
N ARG A 10 -0.95 13.41 -15.11
CA ARG A 10 0.49 13.71 -15.22
C ARG A 10 1.38 12.68 -14.53
N LEU A 11 1.03 12.23 -13.33
CA LEU A 11 1.77 11.17 -12.64
C LEU A 11 1.67 9.87 -13.44
N LEU A 12 0.49 9.52 -13.93
CA LEU A 12 0.29 8.39 -14.83
C LEU A 12 1.18 8.50 -16.05
N VAL A 13 1.14 9.61 -16.78
CA VAL A 13 1.91 9.82 -18.01
C VAL A 13 3.42 9.86 -17.74
N LEU A 14 3.87 10.54 -16.67
CA LEU A 14 5.30 10.55 -16.29
C LEU A 14 5.80 9.16 -15.88
N PHE A 15 4.99 8.36 -15.17
CA PHE A 15 5.41 7.04 -14.73
C PHE A 15 5.25 5.97 -15.82
N LEU A 16 4.19 6.05 -16.63
CA LEU A 16 4.03 5.25 -17.84
C LEU A 16 5.19 5.50 -18.79
N CYS A 17 5.65 6.73 -18.97
CA CYS A 17 6.76 7.02 -19.89
C CYS A 17 8.15 6.79 -19.24
N GLY A 18 8.33 7.14 -17.97
CA GLY A 18 9.62 7.08 -17.28
C GLY A 18 10.07 5.67 -16.86
N PHE A 19 9.14 4.74 -16.63
CA PHE A 19 9.47 3.36 -16.30
C PHE A 19 9.35 2.40 -17.50
N THR A 20 8.58 2.76 -18.52
CA THR A 20 8.19 1.86 -19.63
C THR A 20 8.95 2.17 -20.92
N GLY A 21 10.27 2.29 -20.85
CA GLY A 21 11.15 2.48 -22.01
C GLY A 21 11.18 1.29 -23.01
N LYS A 22 10.06 0.57 -23.20
CA LYS A 22 9.86 -0.50 -24.17
C LYS A 22 8.41 -0.48 -24.68
N GLU A 23 8.25 -0.32 -25.98
CA GLU A 23 6.98 -0.30 -26.72
C GLU A 23 6.27 -1.68 -26.77
N ALA A 24 6.77 -2.69 -26.05
CA ALA A 24 6.13 -4.00 -25.94
C ALA A 24 6.40 -4.67 -24.56
N GLY A 25 5.48 -4.44 -23.62
CA GLY A 25 4.92 -5.48 -22.74
C GLY A 25 5.69 -5.93 -21.50
N ILE A 26 5.70 -5.11 -20.44
CA ILE A 26 5.69 -5.66 -19.07
C ILE A 26 4.31 -6.28 -18.82
N THR A 27 4.26 -7.46 -18.22
CA THR A 27 2.99 -8.10 -17.86
C THR A 27 2.24 -7.22 -16.84
N LEU A 28 0.95 -6.99 -17.04
CA LEU A 28 0.10 -6.24 -16.09
C LEU A 28 0.27 -6.70 -14.64
N LEU A 29 0.51 -8.00 -14.43
CA LEU A 29 0.77 -8.59 -13.13
C LEU A 29 2.11 -8.13 -12.53
N GLU A 30 3.16 -7.96 -13.32
CA GLU A 30 4.44 -7.46 -12.84
C GLU A 30 4.33 -6.02 -12.32
N ARG A 31 3.54 -5.16 -12.98
CA ARG A 31 3.26 -3.80 -12.50
C ARG A 31 2.54 -3.80 -11.13
N VAL A 32 1.56 -4.69 -10.96
CA VAL A 32 0.89 -4.90 -9.66
C VAL A 32 1.89 -5.43 -8.62
N GLY A 33 2.78 -6.33 -9.02
CA GLY A 33 3.85 -6.86 -8.18
C GLY A 33 4.81 -5.79 -7.66
N VAL A 34 5.23 -4.86 -8.53
CA VAL A 34 6.07 -3.70 -8.14
C VAL A 34 5.35 -2.83 -7.12
N GLY A 35 4.05 -2.56 -7.32
CA GLY A 35 3.25 -1.82 -6.34
C GLY A 35 3.22 -2.50 -4.97
N ILE A 36 2.91 -3.80 -4.92
CA ILE A 36 2.89 -4.57 -3.66
C ILE A 36 4.28 -4.58 -2.99
N PHE A 37 5.36 -4.72 -3.78
CA PHE A 37 6.72 -4.68 -3.27
C PHE A 37 7.09 -3.31 -2.67
N LEU A 38 6.73 -2.22 -3.35
CA LEU A 38 6.90 -0.87 -2.82
C LEU A 38 6.09 -0.64 -1.52
N SER A 39 4.93 -1.29 -1.37
CA SER A 39 4.16 -1.27 -0.12
C SER A 39 4.93 -1.86 1.06
N ILE A 40 5.60 -3.00 0.84
CA ILE A 40 6.44 -3.65 1.86
C ILE A 40 7.57 -2.72 2.28
N ILE A 41 8.27 -2.13 1.31
CA ILE A 41 9.34 -1.15 1.58
C ILE A 41 8.78 0.04 2.36
N ASN A 42 7.62 0.55 1.96
CA ASN A 42 6.97 1.66 2.66
C ASN A 42 6.70 1.32 4.14
N MET A 43 6.20 0.12 4.42
CA MET A 43 5.92 -0.31 5.78
C MET A 43 7.20 -0.46 6.63
N LEU A 44 8.31 -0.91 6.03
CA LEU A 44 9.62 -0.93 6.67
C LEU A 44 10.15 0.48 6.94
N VAL A 45 10.00 1.40 5.98
CA VAL A 45 10.36 2.81 6.15
C VAL A 45 9.55 3.43 7.29
N SER A 46 8.24 3.18 7.35
CA SER A 46 7.37 3.62 8.47
C SER A 46 7.84 3.11 9.83
N ALA A 47 8.29 1.85 9.92
CA ALA A 47 8.85 1.29 11.15
C ALA A 47 10.15 2.01 11.58
N VAL A 48 11.07 2.25 10.63
CA VAL A 48 12.33 2.97 10.91
C VAL A 48 12.07 4.42 11.29
N VAL A 49 11.13 5.06 10.60
CA VAL A 49 10.64 6.41 10.89
C VAL A 49 10.18 6.53 12.34
N GLU A 50 9.36 5.60 12.80
CA GLU A 50 8.84 5.59 14.17
C GLU A 50 9.96 5.40 15.21
N ILE A 51 10.90 4.50 14.94
CA ILE A 51 12.08 4.29 15.81
C ILE A 51 12.91 5.58 15.91
N GLN A 52 13.11 6.28 14.79
CA GLN A 52 13.89 7.51 14.76
C GLN A 52 13.20 8.65 15.51
N ILE A 53 11.89 8.81 15.34
CA ILE A 53 11.06 9.76 16.08
C ILE A 53 11.17 9.48 17.58
N ARG A 54 11.06 8.21 17.98
CA ARG A 54 11.16 7.80 19.39
C ARG A 54 12.54 8.07 19.98
N ARG A 55 13.62 7.80 19.22
CA ARG A 55 14.99 8.12 19.65
C ARG A 55 15.18 9.61 19.91
N LEU A 56 14.66 10.46 19.01
CA LEU A 56 14.72 11.91 19.15
C LEU A 56 13.89 12.42 20.33
N ALA A 57 12.74 11.81 20.59
CA ALA A 57 11.89 12.12 21.74
C ALA A 57 12.56 11.78 23.09
N LEU A 58 13.42 10.76 23.12
CA LEU A 58 14.19 10.38 24.32
C LEU A 58 15.45 11.22 24.52
N SER A 59 16.08 11.71 23.45
CA SER A 59 17.35 12.47 23.53
C SER A 59 17.17 13.97 23.79
N ASN A 60 16.03 14.57 23.42
CA ASN A 60 15.72 15.97 23.65
C ASN A 60 14.37 16.11 24.38
N PRO A 61 14.32 16.04 25.72
CA PRO A 61 13.11 16.28 26.49
C PRO A 61 12.81 17.79 26.54
N ILE A 62 12.62 18.43 25.38
CA ILE A 62 12.20 19.83 25.31
C ILE A 62 10.72 19.86 25.69
N GLY A 63 10.43 20.36 26.89
CA GLY A 63 9.12 20.91 27.29
C GLY A 63 7.96 19.94 27.11
N ILE A 64 7.66 19.20 28.18
CA ILE A 64 6.51 18.32 28.30
C ILE A 64 5.22 19.15 28.15
N LEU A 65 4.61 19.18 26.96
CA LEU A 65 3.17 19.36 26.86
C LEU A 65 2.53 17.96 26.88
N PRO A 66 1.80 17.61 27.95
CA PRO A 66 1.31 16.25 28.21
C PRO A 66 0.15 15.81 27.29
N ARG A 67 -0.04 16.46 26.13
CA ARG A 67 -1.21 16.17 25.29
C ARG A 67 -1.00 16.19 23.78
N LYS A 68 -0.14 17.04 23.18
CA LYS A 68 -0.10 17.14 21.71
C LYS A 68 0.97 18.05 21.08
N GLY A 69 2.24 17.91 21.45
CA GLY A 69 3.31 18.22 20.47
C GLY A 69 4.18 19.45 20.68
N ALA A 70 5.44 19.17 21.02
CA ALA A 70 6.59 19.96 20.57
C ALA A 70 7.36 19.27 19.41
N ILE A 71 7.03 18.01 19.07
CA ILE A 71 7.70 17.21 18.03
C ILE A 71 7.10 17.45 16.63
N SER A 72 6.01 18.22 16.53
CA SER A 72 5.13 18.25 15.35
C SER A 72 5.78 18.76 14.04
N ALA A 73 6.76 19.65 14.10
CA ALA A 73 7.41 20.18 12.90
C ALA A 73 8.39 19.15 12.29
N MET A 74 9.19 18.47 13.12
CA MET A 74 10.15 17.45 12.68
C MET A 74 9.45 16.15 12.27
N LEU A 75 8.33 15.81 12.96
CA LEU A 75 7.44 14.70 12.60
C LEU A 75 6.87 14.89 11.18
N GLY A 76 6.43 16.11 10.87
CA GLY A 76 5.86 16.46 9.57
C GLY A 76 6.79 16.10 8.43
N TYR A 77 8.06 16.53 8.49
CA TYR A 77 9.07 16.23 7.46
C TYR A 77 9.39 14.74 7.33
N TRP A 78 9.40 14.00 8.44
CA TRP A 78 9.72 12.56 8.45
C TRP A 78 8.52 11.67 8.02
N LEU A 79 7.30 12.21 8.08
CA LEU A 79 6.07 11.61 7.54
C LEU A 79 5.95 11.76 6.02
N VAL A 80 6.49 12.83 5.44
CA VAL A 80 6.44 13.06 3.98
C VAL A 80 6.94 11.87 3.15
N PRO A 81 8.14 11.28 3.40
CA PRO A 81 8.66 10.22 2.55
C PRO A 81 7.79 8.95 2.55
N GLN A 82 7.28 8.54 3.71
CA GLN A 82 6.38 7.38 3.80
C GLN A 82 5.01 7.67 3.13
N LEU A 83 4.49 8.89 3.23
CA LEU A 83 3.24 9.24 2.56
C LEU A 83 3.39 9.23 1.03
N ILE A 84 4.49 9.79 0.50
CA ILE A 84 4.75 9.77 -0.95
C ILE A 84 4.93 8.33 -1.43
N LEU A 85 5.74 7.53 -0.73
CA LEU A 85 6.03 6.16 -1.12
C LEU A 85 4.78 5.28 -1.07
N ALA A 86 3.92 5.46 -0.06
CA ALA A 86 2.60 4.80 0.01
C ALA A 86 1.73 5.14 -1.21
N ARG A 87 1.67 6.42 -1.62
CA ARG A 87 0.85 6.85 -2.77
C ARG A 87 1.39 6.34 -4.09
N VAL A 88 2.71 6.31 -4.25
CA VAL A 88 3.35 5.73 -5.45
C VAL A 88 3.03 4.24 -5.54
N SER A 89 3.22 3.49 -4.45
CA SER A 89 2.87 2.06 -4.34
C SER A 89 1.40 1.79 -4.70
N GLU A 90 0.49 2.57 -4.15
CA GLU A 90 -0.95 2.48 -4.39
C GLU A 90 -1.28 2.76 -5.87
N ALA A 91 -0.68 3.80 -6.46
CA ALA A 91 -0.88 4.13 -7.87
C ALA A 91 -0.43 2.99 -8.80
N PHE A 92 0.74 2.38 -8.57
CA PHE A 92 1.20 1.24 -9.36
C PHE A 92 0.24 0.05 -9.29
N THR A 93 -0.21 -0.26 -8.07
CA THR A 93 -1.15 -1.36 -7.81
C THR A 93 -2.49 -1.11 -8.49
N VAL A 94 -3.09 0.06 -8.26
CA VAL A 94 -4.41 0.43 -8.81
C VAL A 94 -4.38 0.46 -10.33
N VAL A 95 -3.38 1.09 -10.95
CA VAL A 95 -3.34 1.16 -12.41
C VAL A 95 -3.15 -0.21 -13.04
N GLY A 96 -2.28 -1.05 -12.48
CA GLY A 96 -2.10 -2.43 -12.95
C GLY A 96 -3.39 -3.27 -12.83
N LEU A 97 -4.11 -3.15 -11.71
CA LEU A 97 -5.39 -3.81 -11.48
C LEU A 97 -6.48 -3.29 -12.42
N THR A 98 -6.60 -1.97 -12.60
CA THR A 98 -7.60 -1.36 -13.46
C THR A 98 -7.39 -1.76 -14.92
N GLU A 99 -6.16 -1.74 -15.43
CA GLU A 99 -5.88 -2.13 -16.81
C GLU A 99 -6.02 -3.64 -17.01
N PHE A 100 -5.64 -4.46 -16.02
CA PHE A 100 -5.92 -5.90 -16.03
C PHE A 100 -7.42 -6.18 -16.08
N TYR A 101 -8.19 -5.45 -15.27
CA TYR A 101 -9.62 -5.55 -15.20
C TYR A 101 -10.29 -5.21 -16.54
N TYR A 102 -9.86 -4.12 -17.18
CA TYR A 102 -10.37 -3.74 -18.50
C TYR A 102 -10.00 -4.73 -19.62
N LYS A 103 -8.81 -5.38 -19.56
CA LYS A 103 -8.39 -6.35 -20.58
C LYS A 103 -8.98 -7.75 -20.40
N GLN A 104 -9.26 -8.19 -19.17
CA GLN A 104 -9.70 -9.57 -18.90
C GLN A 104 -11.22 -9.75 -18.82
N PHE A 105 -11.97 -8.71 -18.44
CA PHE A 105 -13.42 -8.83 -18.27
C PHE A 105 -14.19 -8.22 -19.45
N LEU A 106 -15.11 -9.00 -20.05
CA LEU A 106 -16.04 -8.51 -21.07
C LEU A 106 -16.86 -7.32 -20.55
N GLU A 107 -17.28 -6.42 -21.43
CA GLU A 107 -18.08 -5.24 -21.11
C GLU A 107 -19.31 -5.54 -20.23
N ASN A 108 -19.91 -6.71 -20.42
CA ASN A 108 -21.12 -7.13 -19.72
C ASN A 108 -20.88 -7.56 -18.24
N MET A 109 -19.63 -7.78 -17.81
CA MET A 109 -19.30 -8.18 -16.43
C MET A 109 -18.74 -7.02 -15.59
N LYS A 110 -18.70 -5.80 -16.15
CA LYS A 110 -18.08 -4.64 -15.51
C LYS A 110 -18.73 -4.25 -14.16
N THR A 111 -20.03 -4.48 -14.02
CA THR A 111 -20.76 -4.16 -12.79
C THR A 111 -20.46 -5.18 -11.69
N ILE A 112 -20.39 -6.47 -12.02
CA ILE A 112 -20.17 -7.54 -11.03
C ILE A 112 -18.82 -7.38 -10.34
N VAL A 113 -17.76 -7.16 -11.11
CA VAL A 113 -16.44 -7.04 -10.51
C VAL A 113 -16.23 -5.67 -9.85
N ALA A 114 -16.91 -4.60 -10.31
CA ALA A 114 -16.97 -3.36 -9.54
C ALA A 114 -17.60 -3.60 -8.16
N SER A 115 -18.73 -4.32 -8.08
CA SER A 115 -19.36 -4.70 -6.82
C SER A 115 -18.44 -5.56 -5.94
N LEU A 116 -17.73 -6.54 -6.53
CA LEU A 116 -16.75 -7.35 -5.80
C LEU A 116 -15.57 -6.51 -5.31
N PHE A 117 -15.12 -5.51 -6.05
CA PHE A 117 -14.07 -4.59 -5.64
C PHE A 117 -14.50 -3.76 -4.41
N PHE A 118 -15.71 -3.19 -4.43
CA PHE A 118 -16.26 -2.48 -3.27
C PHE A 118 -16.46 -3.41 -2.06
N CYS A 119 -16.93 -4.63 -2.29
CA CYS A 119 -17.05 -5.65 -1.24
C CYS A 119 -15.67 -6.00 -0.65
N GLY A 120 -14.65 -6.13 -1.50
CA GLY A 120 -13.27 -6.33 -1.08
C GLY A 120 -12.73 -5.17 -0.23
N MET A 121 -13.01 -3.92 -0.61
CA MET A 121 -12.64 -2.75 0.20
C MET A 121 -13.34 -2.73 1.57
N ALA A 122 -14.64 -3.09 1.60
CA ALA A 122 -15.37 -3.24 2.85
C ALA A 122 -14.74 -4.34 3.72
N GLY A 123 -14.49 -5.53 3.15
CA GLY A 123 -13.81 -6.64 3.83
C GLY A 123 -12.43 -6.26 4.37
N SER A 124 -11.64 -5.50 3.60
CA SER A 124 -10.35 -4.98 4.04
C SER A 124 -10.48 -4.03 5.23
N SER A 125 -11.54 -3.21 5.27
CA SER A 125 -11.81 -2.29 6.38
C SER A 125 -12.15 -3.05 7.66
N TYR A 126 -12.96 -4.10 7.56
CA TYR A 126 -13.25 -5.00 8.69
C TYR A 126 -12.02 -5.75 9.16
N LEU A 127 -11.20 -6.27 8.24
CA LEU A 127 -9.97 -6.97 8.57
C LEU A 127 -8.97 -6.04 9.29
N SER A 128 -8.87 -4.78 8.86
CA SER A 128 -8.04 -3.77 9.53
C SER A 128 -8.50 -3.53 10.96
N ALA A 129 -9.81 -3.32 11.17
CA ALA A 129 -10.38 -3.14 12.52
C ALA A 129 -10.19 -4.39 13.40
N PHE A 130 -10.37 -5.58 12.82
CA PHE A 130 -10.14 -6.84 13.51
C PHE A 130 -8.68 -6.99 13.95
N LEU A 131 -7.74 -6.73 13.04
CA LEU A 131 -6.31 -6.81 13.31
C LEU A 131 -5.89 -5.85 14.42
N VAL A 132 -6.37 -4.60 14.38
CA VAL A 132 -6.16 -3.62 15.46
C VAL A 132 -6.72 -4.12 16.79
N SER A 133 -7.93 -4.68 16.79
CA SER A 133 -8.57 -5.22 17.99
C SER A 133 -7.79 -6.40 18.59
N VAL A 134 -7.34 -7.34 17.75
CA VAL A 134 -6.51 -8.48 18.16
C VAL A 134 -5.19 -8.02 18.74
N VAL A 135 -4.50 -7.10 18.08
CA VAL A 135 -3.23 -6.53 18.58
C VAL A 135 -3.47 -5.81 19.91
N HIS A 136 -4.51 -4.98 20.01
CA HIS A 136 -4.82 -4.28 21.24
C HIS A 136 -5.12 -5.26 22.40
N LYS A 137 -5.93 -6.29 22.17
CA LYS A 137 -6.29 -7.30 23.19
C LYS A 137 -5.09 -8.16 23.61
N THR A 138 -4.24 -8.52 22.66
CA THR A 138 -3.04 -9.34 22.92
C THR A 138 -2.00 -8.53 23.67
N THR A 139 -1.83 -7.26 23.30
CA THR A 139 -0.78 -6.42 23.87
C THR A 139 -1.20 -5.70 25.15
N SER A 140 -2.49 -5.51 25.41
CA SER A 140 -2.96 -4.92 26.67
C SER A 140 -2.61 -5.77 27.91
N LYS A 141 -2.31 -7.06 27.71
CA LYS A 141 -1.94 -8.00 28.77
C LYS A 141 -0.45 -8.33 28.82
N SER A 142 0.35 -7.78 27.89
CA SER A 142 1.78 -8.08 27.82
C SER A 142 2.59 -7.21 28.78
N ALA A 143 3.55 -7.83 29.48
CA ALA A 143 4.50 -7.14 30.37
C ALA A 143 5.37 -6.11 29.64
N THR A 144 5.45 -6.17 28.29
CA THR A 144 6.28 -5.28 27.46
C THR A 144 5.60 -3.95 27.09
N GLY A 145 4.33 -3.74 27.49
CA GLY A 145 3.56 -2.52 27.22
C GLY A 145 2.75 -2.58 25.91
N ASN A 146 1.63 -1.85 25.89
CA ASN A 146 0.64 -1.87 24.80
C ASN A 146 1.22 -1.26 23.51
N TRP A 147 1.25 -2.01 22.39
CA TRP A 147 1.81 -1.55 21.11
C TRP A 147 1.04 -0.35 20.55
N LEU A 148 -0.27 -0.32 20.82
CA LEU A 148 -1.20 0.74 20.46
C LEU A 148 -1.68 1.49 21.70
N SER A 149 -0.74 1.91 22.56
CA SER A 149 -1.04 2.72 23.74
C SER A 149 -1.56 4.11 23.34
N LYS A 150 -2.52 4.67 24.11
CA LYS A 150 -2.98 6.05 23.93
C LYS A 150 -1.85 7.09 24.01
N ASP A 151 -0.78 6.75 24.73
CA ASP A 151 0.48 7.48 24.74
C ASP A 151 1.43 6.96 23.65
N LEU A 152 1.58 7.72 22.56
CA LEU A 152 2.53 7.45 21.46
C LEU A 152 3.97 7.24 21.97
N ASN A 153 4.38 7.93 23.03
CA ASN A 153 5.72 7.78 23.62
C ASN A 153 5.95 6.46 24.35
N LYS A 154 4.88 5.75 24.75
CA LYS A 154 4.95 4.45 25.44
C LYS A 154 4.54 3.29 24.54
N GLY A 155 3.81 3.55 23.46
CA GLY A 155 3.41 2.56 22.47
C GLY A 155 4.58 2.17 21.56
N ARG A 156 4.84 0.88 21.42
CA ARG A 156 5.84 0.39 20.45
C ARG A 156 5.17 0.17 19.08
N LEU A 157 4.79 1.26 18.43
CA LEU A 157 4.09 1.24 17.13
C LEU A 157 4.94 0.59 16.01
N GLU A 158 6.26 0.62 16.15
CA GLU A 158 7.23 -0.11 15.31
C GLU A 158 6.87 -1.60 15.11
N TYR A 159 6.41 -2.31 16.16
CA TYR A 159 6.02 -3.73 16.05
C TYR A 159 4.74 -3.94 15.24
N PHE A 160 3.82 -2.98 15.31
CA PHE A 160 2.62 -3.00 14.50
C PHE A 160 2.96 -2.84 13.01
N TYR A 161 3.88 -1.94 12.68
CA TYR A 161 4.38 -1.80 11.31
C TYR A 161 5.12 -3.05 10.82
N PHE A 162 5.98 -3.67 11.65
CA PHE A 162 6.61 -4.95 11.29
C PHE A 162 5.59 -6.08 11.08
N LEU A 163 4.53 -6.14 11.91
CA LEU A 163 3.46 -7.12 11.75
C LEU A 163 2.76 -6.93 10.40
N ILE A 164 2.42 -5.68 10.03
CA ILE A 164 1.79 -5.42 8.73
C ILE A 164 2.77 -5.77 7.60
N ALA A 165 4.05 -5.40 7.70
CA ALA A 165 5.05 -5.74 6.70
C ALA A 165 5.15 -7.26 6.48
N ALA A 166 5.11 -8.05 7.55
CA ALA A 166 5.09 -9.52 7.45
C ALA A 166 3.85 -10.01 6.68
N ILE A 167 2.66 -9.50 7.00
CA ILE A 167 1.41 -9.83 6.29
C ILE A 167 1.51 -9.44 4.80
N GLU A 168 2.11 -8.29 4.49
CA GLU A 168 2.33 -7.88 3.11
C GLU A 168 3.31 -8.77 2.35
N VAL A 169 4.36 -9.27 3.01
CA VAL A 169 5.26 -10.29 2.44
C VAL A 169 4.51 -11.59 2.14
N PHE A 170 3.64 -12.05 3.03
CA PHE A 170 2.78 -13.22 2.77
C PHE A 170 1.84 -12.98 1.58
N LYS A 171 1.19 -11.81 1.52
CA LYS A 171 0.35 -11.37 0.39
C LYS A 171 1.14 -11.36 -0.93
N PHE A 172 2.37 -10.86 -0.90
CA PHE A 172 3.26 -10.83 -2.06
C PHE A 172 3.69 -12.24 -2.51
N GLY A 173 4.03 -13.12 -1.56
CA GLY A 173 4.34 -14.51 -1.86
C GLY A 173 3.17 -15.23 -2.52
N TYR A 174 1.96 -15.06 -1.98
CA TYR A 174 0.73 -15.58 -2.59
C TYR A 174 0.51 -15.01 -4.00
N PHE A 175 0.69 -13.70 -4.17
CA PHE A 175 0.58 -13.03 -5.47
C PHE A 175 1.56 -13.61 -6.50
N LEU A 176 2.82 -13.86 -6.13
CA LEU A 176 3.80 -14.46 -7.03
C LEU A 176 3.41 -15.87 -7.47
N ILE A 177 2.89 -16.70 -6.55
CA ILE A 177 2.42 -18.05 -6.87
C ILE A 177 1.27 -17.96 -7.89
N CYS A 178 0.26 -17.13 -7.62
CA CYS A 178 -0.85 -16.90 -8.54
C CYS A 178 -0.38 -16.35 -9.89
N SER A 179 0.56 -15.41 -9.89
CA SER A 179 1.10 -14.81 -11.12
C SER A 179 1.86 -15.83 -11.98
N LYS A 180 2.56 -16.80 -11.37
CA LYS A 180 3.24 -17.86 -12.11
C LYS A 180 2.27 -18.87 -12.72
N TRP A 181 1.12 -19.07 -12.09
CA TRP A 181 0.07 -19.97 -12.57
C TRP A 181 -0.88 -19.31 -13.58
N PHE A 182 -0.93 -17.98 -13.60
CA PHE A 182 -1.81 -17.24 -14.47
C PHE A 182 -1.30 -17.24 -15.92
N LYS A 183 -2.01 -17.91 -16.82
CA LYS A 183 -1.80 -17.79 -18.27
C LYS A 183 -2.63 -16.61 -18.79
N TYR A 184 -1.99 -15.65 -19.45
CA TYR A 184 -2.70 -14.61 -20.17
C TYR A 184 -3.58 -15.24 -21.25
N ARG A 185 -4.86 -14.85 -21.31
CA ARG A 185 -5.67 -15.08 -22.51
C ARG A 185 -5.01 -14.34 -23.67
N GLU A 186 -4.54 -15.09 -24.66
CA GLU A 186 -4.16 -14.51 -25.94
C GLU A 186 -5.42 -13.90 -26.58
N THR A 187 -5.40 -12.60 -26.81
CA THR A 187 -6.34 -11.97 -27.74
C THR A 187 -5.95 -12.50 -29.11
N SER A 188 -6.69 -13.50 -29.60
CA SER A 188 -6.56 -14.04 -30.95
C SER A 188 -6.94 -12.97 -31.96
N THR A 189 -6.00 -12.08 -32.27
CA THR A 189 -6.03 -11.19 -33.43
C THR A 189 -5.47 -11.96 -34.62
N SER A 190 -6.17 -13.01 -35.04
CA SER A 190 -5.80 -13.80 -36.21
C SER A 190 -7.03 -14.43 -36.83
N SER A 191 -7.91 -13.60 -37.42
CA SER A 191 -8.74 -13.93 -38.61
C SER A 191 -9.90 -12.95 -38.84
N ILE A 192 -9.62 -11.67 -39.13
CA ILE A 192 -10.49 -10.87 -40.02
C ILE A 192 -9.55 -10.03 -40.90
N GLY A 193 -9.04 -10.67 -41.95
CA GLY A 193 -8.09 -10.05 -42.87
C GLY A 193 -7.45 -11.10 -43.76
N ASN A 194 -8.26 -11.66 -44.68
CA ASN A 194 -7.92 -11.93 -46.09
C ASN A 194 -8.80 -13.03 -46.69
N ALA A 195 -9.32 -12.70 -47.87
CA ALA A 195 -10.10 -13.49 -48.85
C ALA A 195 -11.60 -13.64 -48.58
#